data_AF-A0AAU9Y520-F1
#
_entry.id   AF-A0AAU9Y520-F1
#
_cell.length_a   1.000
_cell.length_b   1.000
_cell.length_c   1.000
_cell.angle_alpha   90.00
_cell.angle_beta   90.00
_cell.angle_gamma   90.00
#
_symmetry.space_group_name_H-M   'P 1'
#
loop_
_entity.id
_entity.type
_entity.pdbx_description
1 polymer ?
#
loop_
_entity_poly.entity_id
_entity_poly.type
_entity_poly.pdbx_seq_one_letter_code
_entity_poly.pdbx_strand_id
1 'polypeptide(L)'
;MPKSVGGKPGEAERKRKRNPQSEHSTSKYTERVPTPPKPTLNTNTFKVKWLKNSRVYRCYGCRQNIRPKPQKGETEVVPPPPWDLVLARLELRLIPNGAGELKMSIKPEPVHYHPKLSCIRNAHGKKYYPWVEVTDADKEVMDDIHLRHLRSEFGL
;
A
#
# COMPACT_ATOMS: atom_id res chain seq x y z
N MET A 1 49.97 -13.63 -12.59
CA MET A 1 49.24 -12.43 -12.15
C MET A 1 48.59 -11.77 -13.35
N PRO A 2 47.26 -11.58 -13.42
CA PRO A 2 46.66 -10.85 -14.52
C PRO A 2 46.74 -9.33 -14.28
N LYS A 3 47.24 -8.61 -15.28
CA LYS A 3 47.35 -7.14 -15.30
C LYS A 3 45.97 -6.54 -15.60
N SER A 4 45.56 -5.54 -14.83
CA SER A 4 44.28 -4.84 -15.03
C SER A 4 44.27 -4.11 -16.38
N VAL A 5 43.31 -4.43 -17.23
CA VAL A 5 43.05 -3.75 -18.50
C VAL A 5 41.89 -2.77 -18.28
N GLY A 6 42.06 -1.49 -18.62
CA GLY A 6 40.96 -0.51 -18.56
C GLY A 6 41.28 0.95 -18.23
N GLY A 7 42.55 1.35 -18.08
CA GLY A 7 42.92 2.76 -17.87
C GLY A 7 43.07 3.52 -19.19
N LYS A 8 42.46 4.71 -19.32
CA LYS A 8 42.70 5.60 -20.45
C LYS A 8 44.13 6.18 -20.38
N PRO A 9 44.83 6.37 -21.51
CA PRO A 9 46.16 6.95 -21.52
C PRO A 9 46.13 8.39 -20.95
N GLY A 10 46.89 8.62 -19.88
CA GLY A 10 47.07 9.94 -19.24
C GLY A 10 46.43 10.10 -17.85
N GLU A 11 45.67 9.13 -17.35
CA GLU A 11 45.06 9.22 -16.01
C GLU A 11 46.02 8.69 -14.94
N ALA A 12 46.52 9.56 -14.07
CA ALA A 12 47.41 9.18 -12.98
C ALA A 12 46.67 8.32 -11.93
N GLU A 13 47.25 7.16 -11.59
CA GLU A 13 46.69 6.21 -10.64
C GLU A 13 46.60 6.84 -9.23
N ARG A 14 45.36 7.07 -8.76
CA ARG A 14 45.10 7.72 -7.47
C ARG A 14 45.35 6.74 -6.33
N LYS A 15 46.56 6.77 -5.73
CA LYS A 15 46.92 5.94 -4.56
C LYS A 15 46.04 6.32 -3.35
N ARG A 16 44.98 5.54 -3.09
CA ARG A 16 44.23 5.62 -1.83
C ARG A 16 45.10 5.06 -0.70
N LYS A 17 45.53 5.92 0.23
CA LYS A 17 46.15 5.48 1.48
C LYS A 17 45.10 4.75 2.32
N ARG A 18 45.20 3.42 2.44
CA ARG A 18 44.46 2.65 3.46
C ARG A 18 45.18 2.84 4.78
N ASN A 19 44.54 3.53 5.73
CA ASN A 19 45.02 3.55 7.11
C ASN A 19 44.67 2.20 7.76
N PRO A 20 45.61 1.46 8.36
CA PRO A 20 45.30 0.22 9.06
C PRO A 20 44.74 0.55 10.46
N GLN A 21 43.62 -0.10 10.78
CA GLN A 21 43.05 -0.31 12.13
C GLN A 21 42.66 0.93 12.97
N SER A 22 41.34 1.17 13.06
CA SER A 22 40.73 1.41 14.36
C SER A 22 39.78 0.24 14.64
N GLU A 23 40.17 -0.65 15.56
CA GLU A 23 39.25 -1.65 16.08
C GLU A 23 38.08 -0.94 16.77
N HIS A 24 36.86 -1.19 16.31
CA HIS A 24 35.67 -0.64 16.95
C HIS A 24 35.50 -1.32 18.31
N SER A 25 35.70 -0.55 19.40
CA SER A 25 35.47 -1.03 20.76
C SER A 25 33.99 -1.36 20.97
N THR A 26 33.70 -2.57 21.44
CA THR A 26 32.36 -3.06 21.82
C THR A 26 32.04 -2.78 23.30
N SER A 27 32.91 -2.10 24.04
CA SER A 27 32.77 -1.91 25.50
C SER A 27 31.54 -1.10 25.93
N LYS A 28 30.86 -0.44 25.00
CA LYS A 28 29.62 0.31 25.22
C LYS A 28 28.37 -0.37 24.63
N TYR A 29 28.43 -1.67 24.31
CA TYR A 29 27.26 -2.40 23.85
C TYR A 29 26.27 -2.60 25.00
N THR A 30 25.41 -1.62 25.21
CA THR A 30 24.21 -1.80 26.03
C THR A 30 23.28 -2.78 25.33
N GLU A 31 22.59 -3.62 26.11
CA GLU A 31 21.64 -4.61 25.60
C GLU A 31 20.70 -4.01 24.54
N ARG A 32 20.38 -4.82 23.53
CA ARG A 32 19.42 -4.41 22.49
C ARG A 32 18.12 -4.00 23.17
N VAL A 33 17.71 -2.75 22.98
CA VAL A 33 16.37 -2.29 23.34
C VAL A 33 15.36 -3.31 22.82
N PRO A 34 14.48 -3.87 23.69
CA PRO A 34 13.45 -4.79 23.26
C PRO A 34 12.71 -4.18 22.08
N THR A 35 12.65 -4.93 20.97
CA THR A 35 11.95 -4.45 19.79
C THR A 35 10.49 -4.23 20.20
N PRO A 36 9.91 -3.02 20.00
CA PRO A 36 8.52 -2.80 20.36
C PRO A 36 7.65 -3.86 19.69
N PRO A 37 6.61 -4.35 20.38
CA PRO A 37 5.71 -5.35 19.80
C PRO A 37 5.21 -4.84 18.47
N LYS A 38 5.38 -5.67 17.44
CA LYS A 38 4.99 -5.34 16.07
C LYS A 38 3.49 -5.04 16.11
N PRO A 39 3.03 -3.83 15.71
CA PRO A 39 1.62 -3.51 15.77
C PRO A 39 0.85 -4.55 14.97
N THR A 40 -0.06 -5.27 15.64
CA THR A 40 -0.97 -6.22 15.02
C THR A 40 -1.97 -5.41 14.22
N LEU A 41 -1.63 -5.16 12.96
CA LEU A 41 -2.53 -4.50 12.04
C LEU A 41 -3.76 -5.41 11.88
N ASN A 42 -4.93 -4.93 12.27
CA ASN A 42 -6.19 -5.63 12.01
C ASN A 42 -6.45 -5.56 10.50
N THR A 43 -5.84 -6.49 9.78
CA THR A 43 -5.98 -6.52 8.33
C THR A 43 -7.35 -7.10 7.94
N ASN A 44 -8.02 -7.92 8.75
CA ASN A 44 -9.23 -8.61 8.29
C ASN A 44 -10.46 -7.72 8.07
N THR A 45 -10.43 -6.47 8.52
CA THR A 45 -11.57 -5.56 8.47
C THR A 45 -11.44 -4.55 7.33
N PHE A 46 -12.51 -4.41 6.55
CA PHE A 46 -12.67 -3.38 5.55
C PHE A 46 -13.44 -2.21 6.16
N LYS A 47 -12.91 -0.99 5.98
CA LYS A 47 -13.58 0.23 6.39
C LYS A 47 -14.16 0.94 5.18
N VAL A 48 -15.30 1.59 5.36
CA VAL A 48 -15.83 2.47 4.32
C VAL A 48 -14.99 3.73 4.24
N LYS A 49 -14.77 4.21 3.02
CA LYS A 49 -14.08 5.49 2.76
C LYS A 49 -14.78 6.20 1.62
N TRP A 50 -15.18 7.44 1.86
CA TRP A 50 -15.77 8.31 0.85
C TRP A 50 -14.74 8.74 -0.21
N LEU A 51 -15.19 8.83 -1.46
CA LEU A 51 -14.36 9.29 -2.56
C LEU A 51 -14.13 10.80 -2.55
N LYS A 52 -15.05 11.56 -1.95
CA LYS A 52 -14.93 13.01 -1.79
C LYS A 52 -13.60 13.36 -1.11
N ASN A 53 -12.82 14.26 -1.72
CA ASN A 53 -11.50 14.69 -1.26
C ASN A 53 -10.45 13.56 -1.14
N SER A 54 -10.70 12.42 -1.76
CA SER A 54 -9.77 11.29 -1.74
C SER A 54 -8.86 11.31 -2.98
N ARG A 55 -7.81 10.50 -3.00
CA ARG A 55 -6.99 10.26 -4.21
C ARG A 55 -7.14 8.82 -4.70
N VAL A 56 -8.34 8.26 -4.52
CA VAL A 56 -8.64 6.88 -4.89
C VAL A 56 -9.13 6.83 -6.34
N TYR A 57 -8.45 6.06 -7.18
CA TYR A 57 -8.77 5.98 -8.61
C TYR A 57 -8.87 4.56 -9.14
N ARG A 58 -8.24 3.58 -8.49
CA ARG A 58 -8.12 2.22 -9.03
C ARG A 58 -8.52 1.19 -7.99
N CYS A 59 -9.37 0.25 -8.41
CA CYS A 59 -9.75 -0.88 -7.60
C CYS A 59 -8.66 -1.95 -7.67
N TYR A 60 -8.25 -2.47 -6.52
CA TYR A 60 -7.24 -3.52 -6.45
C TYR A 60 -7.79 -4.91 -6.76
N GLY A 61 -9.10 -5.10 -6.65
CA GLY A 61 -9.80 -6.33 -6.98
C GLY A 61 -9.95 -6.56 -8.48
N CYS A 62 -10.69 -5.68 -9.15
CA CYS A 62 -10.98 -5.83 -10.58
C CYS A 62 -9.99 -5.09 -11.49
N ARG A 63 -9.03 -4.33 -10.94
CA ARG A 63 -8.05 -3.50 -11.69
C ARG A 63 -8.67 -2.39 -12.56
N GLN A 64 -9.99 -2.22 -12.52
CA GLN A 64 -10.68 -1.14 -13.20
C GLN A 64 -10.58 0.18 -12.43
N ASN A 65 -10.81 1.28 -13.14
CA ASN A 65 -10.87 2.60 -12.54
C ASN A 65 -12.17 2.74 -11.73
N ILE A 66 -12.06 3.26 -10.51
CA ILE A 66 -13.18 3.60 -9.64
C ILE A 66 -13.84 4.90 -10.12
N ARG A 67 -13.01 5.83 -10.58
CA ARG A 67 -13.40 7.10 -11.18
C ARG A 67 -12.30 7.58 -12.13
N PRO A 68 -12.63 8.41 -13.12
CA PRO A 68 -11.62 8.99 -13.99
C PRO A 68 -10.61 9.79 -13.17
N LYS A 69 -9.33 9.70 -13.57
CA LYS A 69 -8.30 10.56 -13.01
C LYS A 69 -8.46 11.95 -13.65
N PRO A 70 -8.56 13.03 -12.86
CA PRO A 70 -8.71 14.36 -13.43
C PRO A 70 -7.48 14.69 -14.29
N GLN A 71 -7.71 15.25 -15.48
CA GLN A 71 -6.61 15.83 -16.25
C GLN A 71 -6.20 17.18 -15.65
N LYS A 72 -5.09 17.74 -16.12
CA LYS A 72 -4.53 18.98 -15.58
C LYS A 72 -5.55 20.13 -15.71
N GLY A 73 -6.07 20.60 -14.58
CA GLY A 73 -7.05 21.70 -14.53
C GLY A 73 -8.51 21.26 -14.47
N GLU A 74 -8.81 19.96 -14.51
CA GLU A 74 -10.17 19.44 -14.41
C GLU A 74 -10.59 19.20 -12.95
N THR A 75 -11.88 19.31 -12.69
CA THR A 75 -12.49 19.03 -11.39
C THR A 75 -12.57 17.53 -11.12
N GLU A 76 -12.38 17.16 -9.85
CA GLU A 76 -12.52 15.78 -9.40
C GLU A 76 -13.97 15.29 -9.54
N VAL A 77 -14.19 14.28 -10.37
CA VAL A 77 -15.50 13.66 -10.57
C VAL A 77 -15.73 12.59 -9.53
N VAL A 78 -16.78 12.73 -8.73
CA VAL A 78 -17.27 11.70 -7.82
C VAL A 78 -18.47 11.02 -8.50
N PRO A 79 -18.46 9.69 -8.69
CA PRO A 79 -19.61 8.97 -9.24
C PRO A 79 -20.82 9.07 -8.29
N PRO A 80 -22.05 8.82 -8.76
CA PRO A 80 -23.23 8.87 -7.89
C PRO A 80 -23.28 7.67 -6.91
N PRO A 81 -24.08 7.78 -5.84
CA PRO A 81 -24.41 6.66 -4.95
C PRO A 81 -24.84 5.39 -5.72
N PRO A 82 -24.41 4.18 -5.32
CA PRO A 82 -23.55 3.84 -4.17
C PRO A 82 -22.04 3.82 -4.48
N TRP A 83 -21.62 4.39 -5.62
CA TRP A 83 -20.25 4.29 -6.14
C TRP A 83 -19.33 5.40 -5.67
N ASP A 84 -19.86 6.40 -4.96
CA ASP A 84 -19.17 7.52 -4.31
C ASP A 84 -18.38 7.12 -3.04
N LEU A 85 -18.44 5.84 -2.66
CA LEU A 85 -17.64 5.25 -1.59
C LEU A 85 -16.85 4.02 -2.07
N VAL A 86 -15.83 3.67 -1.29
CA VAL A 86 -14.98 2.50 -1.51
C VAL A 86 -14.76 1.75 -0.22
N LEU A 87 -14.37 0.48 -0.35
CA LEU A 87 -13.89 -0.31 0.77
C LEU A 87 -12.37 -0.18 0.86
N ALA A 88 -11.86 0.17 2.03
CA ALA A 88 -10.46 0.39 2.30
C ALA A 88 -9.95 -0.56 3.38
N ARG A 89 -8.76 -1.11 3.15
CA ARG A 89 -8.04 -1.97 4.10
C ARG A 89 -6.56 -1.61 4.04
N LEU A 90 -5.84 -1.79 5.15
CA LEU A 90 -4.39 -1.72 5.11
C LEU A 90 -3.81 -3.11 4.81
N GLU A 91 -2.98 -3.20 3.77
CA GLU A 91 -2.38 -4.46 3.32
C GLU A 91 -0.89 -4.30 3.01
N LEU A 92 -0.12 -5.38 3.20
CA LEU A 92 1.23 -5.45 2.65
C LEU A 92 1.15 -5.74 1.15
N ARG A 93 1.89 -4.98 0.36
CA ARG A 93 1.81 -5.04 -1.10
C ARG A 93 3.09 -5.55 -1.71
N LEU A 94 2.98 -6.33 -2.78
CA LEU A 94 4.11 -6.60 -3.67
C LEU A 94 4.37 -5.35 -4.52
N ILE A 95 5.58 -4.80 -4.41
CA ILE A 95 6.06 -3.63 -5.13
C ILE A 95 7.28 -4.07 -5.93
N PRO A 96 7.36 -3.73 -7.24
CA PRO A 96 8.56 -3.98 -8.01
C PRO A 96 9.74 -3.20 -7.41
N ASN A 97 10.85 -3.89 -7.15
CA ASN A 97 12.11 -3.25 -6.84
C ASN A 97 12.69 -2.64 -8.13
N GLY A 98 13.68 -1.73 -7.99
CA GLY A 98 14.35 -1.12 -9.15
C GLY A 98 15.07 -2.14 -10.07
N ALA A 99 15.18 -3.40 -9.65
CA ALA A 99 15.73 -4.51 -10.42
C ALA A 99 14.66 -5.39 -11.09
N GLY A 100 13.37 -5.04 -10.98
CA GLY A 100 12.25 -5.76 -11.60
C GLY A 100 11.68 -6.93 -10.78
N GLU A 101 12.25 -7.27 -9.62
CA GLU A 101 11.74 -8.32 -8.73
C GLU A 101 10.65 -7.75 -7.81
N LEU A 102 9.65 -8.56 -7.47
CA LEU A 102 8.59 -8.15 -6.55
C LEU A 102 9.04 -8.31 -5.09
N LYS A 103 9.07 -7.20 -4.34
CA LYS A 103 9.31 -7.20 -2.90
C LYS A 103 8.05 -6.82 -2.13
N MET A 104 7.79 -7.48 -1.02
CA MET A 104 6.74 -7.06 -0.09
C MET A 104 7.06 -5.67 0.51
N SER A 105 6.04 -4.83 0.61
CA SER A 105 6.14 -3.53 1.26
C SER A 105 6.51 -3.72 2.72
N ILE A 106 7.34 -2.82 3.24
CA ILE A 106 7.76 -2.87 4.66
C ILE A 106 6.63 -2.39 5.56
N LYS A 107 5.80 -1.46 5.04
CA LYS A 107 4.67 -0.88 5.74
C LYS A 107 3.36 -1.27 5.04
N PRO A 108 2.30 -1.54 5.80
CA PRO A 108 0.96 -1.69 5.22
C PRO A 108 0.53 -0.40 4.53
N GLU A 109 0.00 -0.55 3.32
CA GLU A 109 -0.51 0.56 2.52
C GLU A 109 -2.03 0.48 2.43
N PRO A 110 -2.73 1.61 2.31
CA PRO A 110 -4.17 1.62 2.08
C PRO A 110 -4.48 1.09 0.67
N VAL A 111 -5.26 0.01 0.64
CA VAL A 111 -5.75 -0.66 -0.56
C VAL A 111 -7.25 -0.40 -0.67
N HIS A 112 -7.70 -0.14 -1.89
CA HIS A 112 -9.07 0.31 -2.17
C HIS A 112 -9.77 -0.62 -3.15
N TYR A 113 -11.04 -0.90 -2.87
CA TYR A 113 -11.89 -1.79 -3.64
C TYR A 113 -13.23 -1.11 -3.93
N HIS A 114 -13.84 -1.43 -5.07
CA HIS A 114 -15.27 -1.16 -5.24
C HIS A 114 -16.06 -1.85 -4.12
N PRO A 115 -17.22 -1.32 -3.72
CA PRO A 115 -18.10 -1.94 -2.74
C PRO A 115 -18.83 -3.19 -3.28
N LYS A 116 -18.09 -4.08 -3.98
CA LYS A 116 -18.58 -5.34 -4.52
C LYS A 116 -17.79 -6.50 -3.91
N LEU A 117 -18.50 -7.54 -3.48
CA LEU A 117 -17.89 -8.76 -2.96
C LEU A 117 -16.99 -9.44 -4.00
N SER A 118 -17.38 -9.36 -5.29
CA SER A 118 -16.57 -9.85 -6.40
C SER A 118 -15.19 -9.19 -6.47
N CYS A 119 -15.08 -7.88 -6.18
CA CYS A 119 -13.79 -7.20 -6.18
C CYS A 119 -12.88 -7.71 -5.06
N ILE A 120 -13.42 -7.92 -3.87
CA ILE A 120 -12.65 -8.46 -2.74
C ILE A 120 -12.22 -9.90 -3.03
N ARG A 121 -13.13 -10.75 -3.53
CA ARG A 121 -12.84 -12.14 -3.88
C ARG A 121 -11.82 -12.28 -5.01
N ASN A 122 -11.79 -11.34 -5.96
CA ASN A 122 -10.76 -11.32 -6.99
C ASN A 122 -9.36 -11.05 -6.42
N ALA A 123 -9.25 -10.32 -5.31
CA ALA A 123 -7.96 -10.04 -4.66
C ALA A 123 -7.54 -11.12 -3.64
N HIS A 124 -8.48 -11.67 -2.87
CA HIS A 124 -8.18 -12.57 -1.75
C HIS A 124 -8.61 -14.03 -1.95
N GLY A 125 -9.29 -14.33 -3.07
CA GLY A 125 -9.78 -15.67 -3.41
C GLY A 125 -11.29 -15.82 -3.24
N LYS A 126 -11.87 -16.77 -3.98
CA LYS A 126 -13.34 -16.97 -4.09
C LYS A 126 -14.04 -17.28 -2.77
N LYS A 127 -13.35 -17.93 -1.83
CA LYS A 127 -13.87 -18.30 -0.50
C LYS A 127 -13.64 -17.25 0.57
N TYR A 128 -13.09 -16.09 0.21
CA TYR A 128 -12.85 -15.01 1.15
C TYR A 128 -14.17 -14.31 1.51
N TYR A 129 -14.39 -14.13 2.82
CA TYR A 129 -15.52 -13.43 3.38
C TYR A 129 -15.00 -12.19 4.13
N PRO A 130 -15.20 -10.98 3.59
CA PRO A 130 -14.76 -9.76 4.24
C PRO A 130 -15.69 -9.41 5.41
N TRP A 131 -15.10 -8.89 6.48
CA TRP A 131 -15.85 -8.15 7.50
C TRP A 131 -15.82 -6.66 7.14
N VAL A 132 -16.99 -6.04 6.96
CA VAL A 132 -17.10 -4.61 6.64
C VAL A 132 -17.56 -3.86 7.88
N GLU A 133 -16.77 -2.89 8.30
CA GLU A 133 -17.05 -1.99 9.42
C GLU A 133 -17.47 -0.62 8.87
N VAL A 134 -18.67 -0.18 9.26
CA VAL A 134 -19.19 1.15 8.96
C VAL A 134 -19.22 1.93 10.27
N THR A 135 -18.50 3.05 10.34
CA THR A 135 -18.50 3.89 11.53
C THR A 135 -19.84 4.58 11.70
N ASP A 136 -20.23 4.94 12.93
CA ASP A 136 -21.53 5.58 13.16
C ASP A 136 -21.64 6.93 12.43
N ALA A 137 -20.55 7.68 12.34
CA ALA A 137 -20.48 8.90 11.52
C ALA A 137 -20.72 8.63 10.03
N ASP A 138 -20.23 7.52 9.49
CA ASP A 138 -20.49 7.14 8.10
C ASP A 138 -21.95 6.72 7.90
N LYS A 139 -22.55 6.04 8.90
CA LYS A 139 -23.97 5.64 8.83
C LYS A 139 -24.91 6.83 8.77
N GLU A 140 -24.61 7.92 9.48
CA GLU A 140 -25.41 9.15 9.45
C GLU A 140 -25.40 9.84 8.08
N VAL A 141 -24.32 9.67 7.31
CA VAL A 141 -24.16 10.27 5.98
C VAL A 141 -24.64 9.34 4.87
N MET A 142 -24.73 8.03 5.14
CA MET A 142 -25.16 7.04 4.14
C MET A 142 -26.65 7.12 3.85
N ASP A 143 -26.97 7.39 2.59
CA ASP A 143 -28.32 7.15 2.06
C ASP A 143 -28.70 5.66 2.03
N ASP A 144 -30.01 5.40 1.95
CA ASP A 144 -30.59 4.06 1.80
C ASP A 144 -30.03 3.27 0.62
N ILE A 145 -29.59 3.95 -0.45
CA ILE A 145 -28.98 3.32 -1.62
C ILE A 145 -27.65 2.64 -1.23
N HIS A 146 -26.83 3.31 -0.42
CA HIS A 146 -25.56 2.76 0.09
C HIS A 146 -25.82 1.55 0.97
N LEU A 147 -26.72 1.70 1.93
CA LEU A 147 -27.05 0.63 2.87
C LEU A 147 -27.61 -0.58 2.12
N ARG A 148 -28.58 -0.39 1.22
CA ARG A 148 -29.14 -1.49 0.42
C ARG A 148 -28.05 -2.21 -0.40
N HIS A 149 -27.13 -1.46 -1.00
CA HIS A 149 -26.04 -2.05 -1.76
C HIS A 149 -25.10 -2.88 -0.87
N LEU A 150 -24.65 -2.30 0.26
CA LEU A 150 -23.78 -2.96 1.21
C LEU A 150 -24.43 -4.20 1.85
N ARG A 151 -25.72 -4.16 2.16
CA ARG A 151 -26.50 -5.32 2.62
C ARG A 151 -26.56 -6.41 1.55
N SER A 152 -26.82 -6.05 0.30
CA SER A 152 -26.87 -7.00 -0.81
C SER A 152 -25.53 -7.69 -1.08
N GLU A 153 -24.41 -6.98 -0.92
CA GLU A 153 -23.08 -7.51 -1.23
C GLU A 153 -22.42 -8.21 -0.04
N PHE A 154 -22.68 -7.74 1.20
CA PHE A 154 -21.95 -8.16 2.40
C PHE A 154 -22.82 -8.67 3.54
N GLY A 155 -24.14 -8.60 3.45
CA GLY A 155 -25.06 -9.10 4.47
C GLY A 155 -25.06 -8.28 5.77
N LEU A 156 -24.78 -6.97 5.67
CA LEU A 156 -24.83 -6.01 6.77
C LEU A 156 -26.24 -5.79 7.35
#